data_AF-A0A8T5RSC6-F1
#
_entry.id   AF-A0A8T5RSC6-F1
#
_cell.length_a   1.000
_cell.length_b   1.000
_cell.length_c   1.000
_cell.angle_alpha   90.00
_cell.angle_beta   90.00
_cell.angle_gamma   90.00
#
_symmetry.space_group_name_H-M   'P 1'
#
loop_
_entity.id
_entity.type
_entity.pdbx_description
1 polymer ?
#
loop_
_entity_poly.entity_id
_entity_poly.type
_entity_poly.pdbx_seq_one_letter_code
_entity_poly.pdbx_strand_id
1 'polypeptide(L)'
;MIELEDISQKSLELPKAIQVLGIGLVTMTENRYNIVFSKGISRSLVKDLIHLYRSEIINKKEGKIIDLLGIFTVYIHFYTLENERISLFYINEKDKLVNYEELCSLSRLLVKTYSSNVSHSKISQICNNSIPSVKGLSALFVISTTGHTLFTKIRDDKTNLLENYVQIGGFISAILMFSNEVIGKNSGENLQAINFENQQFLINVEEGIIFAYLVEQSTKSETIERYMELLKEEFFDLYYDCLTDFNGDLNQFHTFEPVVEKYFSI
;
A
#
# COMPACT_ATOMS: atom_id res chain seq x y z
N MET A 1 -23.14 28.30 7.81
CA MET A 1 -23.66 27.46 8.89
C MET A 1 -24.20 26.20 8.24
N ILE A 2 -23.46 25.10 8.33
CA ILE A 2 -23.91 23.82 7.77
C ILE A 2 -24.80 23.20 8.84
N GLU A 3 -26.11 23.15 8.59
CA GLU A 3 -26.97 22.19 9.30
C GLU A 3 -26.66 20.81 8.71
N LEU A 4 -25.68 20.14 9.33
CA LEU A 4 -25.67 18.69 9.31
C LEU A 4 -26.89 18.30 10.12
N GLU A 5 -27.94 17.81 9.45
CA GLU A 5 -29.08 17.23 10.15
C GLU A 5 -28.55 16.28 11.22
N ASP A 6 -29.00 16.55 12.45
CA ASP A 6 -28.65 15.84 13.67
C ASP A 6 -29.29 14.45 13.60
N ILE A 7 -28.76 13.60 12.70
CA ILE A 7 -29.02 12.18 12.71
C ILE A 7 -28.31 11.69 13.97
N SER A 8 -29.11 11.63 15.03
CA SER A 8 -28.93 10.95 16.31
C SER A 8 -27.63 10.17 16.41
N GLN A 9 -26.92 10.38 17.52
CA GLN A 9 -25.84 9.54 18.05
C GLN A 9 -26.26 8.05 18.16
N LYS A 10 -26.47 7.37 17.04
CA LYS A 10 -26.13 5.96 16.94
C LYS A 10 -24.62 5.95 17.02
N SER A 11 -24.10 5.25 18.03
CA SER A 11 -22.69 4.90 18.09
C SER A 11 -22.21 4.63 16.67
N LEU A 12 -21.24 5.41 16.18
CA LEU A 12 -20.55 5.11 14.94
C LEU A 12 -19.79 3.81 15.19
N GLU A 13 -20.51 2.68 15.10
CA GLU A 13 -19.91 1.37 15.01
C GLU A 13 -18.89 1.46 13.89
N LEU A 14 -17.68 0.98 14.17
CA LEU A 14 -16.64 0.91 13.17
C LEU A 14 -17.24 0.21 11.94
N PRO A 15 -17.13 0.79 10.74
CA PRO A 15 -17.71 0.20 9.56
C PRO A 15 -17.23 -1.24 9.44
N LYS A 16 -18.15 -2.17 9.13
CA LYS A 16 -17.79 -3.53 8.73
C LYS A 16 -16.76 -3.46 7.61
N ALA A 17 -15.85 -4.43 7.55
CA ALA A 17 -14.81 -4.46 6.54
C ALA A 17 -15.41 -4.34 5.13
N ILE A 18 -15.22 -3.18 4.51
CA ILE A 18 -15.67 -2.92 3.13
C ILE A 18 -14.67 -3.60 2.22
N GLN A 19 -15.10 -4.60 1.47
CA GLN A 19 -14.24 -5.38 0.57
C GLN A 19 -13.86 -4.57 -0.68
N VAL A 20 -13.07 -3.51 -0.50
CA VAL A 20 -12.39 -2.79 -1.57
C VAL A 20 -10.94 -3.23 -1.64
N LEU A 21 -10.37 -3.17 -2.84
CA LEU A 21 -8.96 -3.44 -3.04
C LEU A 21 -8.08 -2.30 -2.50
N GLY A 22 -8.52 -1.05 -2.62
CA GLY A 22 -7.71 0.12 -2.28
C GLY A 22 -8.55 1.34 -1.93
N ILE A 23 -8.00 2.21 -1.09
CA ILE A 23 -8.57 3.48 -0.64
C ILE A 23 -7.50 4.57 -0.70
N GLY A 24 -7.83 5.68 -1.36
CA GLY A 24 -7.05 6.92 -1.34
C GLY A 24 -7.91 8.09 -0.83
N LEU A 25 -7.45 8.79 0.20
CA LEU A 25 -8.03 10.03 0.69
C LEU A 25 -7.15 11.19 0.23
N VAL A 26 -7.76 12.14 -0.48
CA VAL A 26 -7.06 13.27 -1.09
C VAL A 26 -7.77 14.56 -0.72
N THR A 27 -7.00 15.58 -0.39
CA THR A 27 -7.49 16.96 -0.38
C THR A 27 -6.96 17.70 -1.60
N MET A 28 -7.77 18.57 -2.19
CA MET A 28 -7.38 19.32 -3.37
C MET A 28 -8.01 20.72 -3.39
N THR A 29 -7.24 21.65 -3.94
CA THR A 29 -7.70 22.99 -4.35
C THR A 29 -7.69 23.07 -5.87
N GLU A 30 -7.91 24.23 -6.47
CA GLU A 30 -7.82 24.39 -7.93
C GLU A 30 -6.46 24.00 -8.50
N ASN A 31 -5.37 24.32 -7.78
CA ASN A 31 -4.00 24.19 -8.29
C ASN A 31 -3.13 23.17 -7.56
N ARG A 32 -3.57 22.68 -6.40
CA ARG A 32 -2.79 21.72 -5.59
C ARG A 32 -3.63 20.53 -5.18
N TYR A 33 -2.96 19.45 -4.79
CA TYR A 33 -3.55 18.34 -4.08
C TYR A 33 -2.56 17.79 -3.06
N ASN A 34 -3.09 17.09 -2.07
CA ASN A 34 -2.35 16.36 -1.06
C ASN A 34 -2.99 14.99 -0.86
N ILE A 35 -2.19 13.92 -0.92
CA ILE A 35 -2.64 12.56 -0.60
C ILE A 35 -2.53 12.41 0.91
N VAL A 36 -3.67 12.52 1.60
CA VAL A 36 -3.76 12.43 3.06
C VAL A 36 -3.53 10.99 3.53
N PHE A 37 -4.04 10.03 2.77
CA PHE A 37 -3.92 8.61 3.07
C PHE A 37 -4.02 7.78 1.79
N SER A 38 -3.25 6.70 1.69
CA SER A 38 -3.41 5.67 0.67
C SER A 38 -3.10 4.29 1.25
N LYS A 39 -3.92 3.31 0.89
CA LYS A 39 -3.68 1.89 1.19
C LYS A 39 -4.31 1.03 0.11
N GLY A 40 -3.60 0.01 -0.36
CA GLY A 40 -4.11 -0.87 -1.41
C GLY A 40 -4.18 -0.19 -2.79
N ILE A 41 -3.79 1.07 -2.88
CA ILE A 41 -3.71 1.84 -4.13
C ILE A 41 -2.41 2.63 -4.06
N SER A 42 -1.58 2.50 -5.09
CA SER A 42 -0.29 3.19 -5.13
C SER A 42 -0.47 4.68 -5.32
N ARG A 43 0.54 5.45 -4.89
CA ARG A 43 0.46 6.91 -4.98
C ARG A 43 0.48 7.36 -6.43
N SER A 44 1.24 6.70 -7.31
CA SER A 44 1.21 6.90 -8.75
C SER A 44 -0.22 6.80 -9.30
N LEU A 45 -0.92 5.69 -9.03
CA LEU A 45 -2.29 5.51 -9.47
C LEU A 45 -3.25 6.56 -8.88
N VAL A 46 -3.09 6.93 -7.61
CA VAL A 46 -3.88 8.04 -7.02
C VAL A 46 -3.62 9.36 -7.77
N LYS A 47 -2.37 9.68 -8.12
CA LYS A 47 -2.03 10.89 -8.89
C LYS A 47 -2.68 10.88 -10.28
N ASP A 48 -2.68 9.74 -10.95
CA ASP A 48 -3.31 9.57 -12.26
C ASP A 48 -4.82 9.77 -12.16
N LEU A 49 -5.47 9.16 -11.15
CA LEU A 49 -6.90 9.35 -10.89
C LEU A 49 -7.22 10.82 -10.58
N ILE A 50 -6.39 11.51 -9.79
CA ILE A 50 -6.56 12.95 -9.58
C ILE A 50 -6.49 13.69 -10.91
N HIS A 51 -5.48 13.41 -11.75
CA HIS A 51 -5.34 14.08 -13.04
C HIS A 51 -6.56 13.88 -13.95
N LEU A 52 -7.07 12.66 -14.03
CA LEU A 52 -8.24 12.27 -14.83
C LEU A 52 -9.53 12.98 -14.38
N TYR A 53 -9.82 13.00 -13.08
CA TYR A 53 -11.13 13.42 -12.56
C TYR A 53 -11.16 14.82 -11.95
N ARG A 54 -10.02 15.52 -11.88
CA ARG A 54 -9.89 16.84 -11.22
C ARG A 54 -10.90 17.86 -11.73
N SER A 55 -11.09 17.96 -13.04
CA SER A 55 -12.01 18.95 -13.63
C SER A 55 -13.44 18.72 -13.16
N GLU A 56 -13.89 17.47 -13.12
CA GLU A 56 -15.23 17.13 -12.66
C GLU A 56 -15.40 17.37 -11.15
N ILE A 57 -14.40 16.99 -10.35
CA ILE A 57 -14.42 17.14 -8.88
C ILE A 57 -14.45 18.62 -8.47
N ILE A 58 -13.66 19.49 -9.12
CA ILE A 58 -13.56 20.91 -8.75
C ILE A 58 -14.88 21.65 -9.06
N ASN A 59 -15.49 21.32 -10.20
CA ASN A 59 -16.67 22.02 -10.73
C ASN A 59 -17.97 21.70 -10.00
N LYS A 60 -17.98 20.71 -9.10
CA LYS A 60 -19.16 20.28 -8.35
C LYS A 60 -18.91 20.44 -6.85
N LYS A 61 -19.98 20.77 -6.09
CA LYS A 61 -19.89 20.88 -4.62
C LYS A 61 -19.70 19.52 -3.97
N GLU A 62 -20.44 18.53 -4.44
CA GLU A 62 -20.34 17.15 -4.01
C GLU A 62 -20.77 16.26 -5.15
N GLY A 63 -20.40 14.99 -5.07
CA GLY A 63 -20.83 14.03 -6.05
C GLY A 63 -20.13 12.69 -5.94
N LYS A 64 -20.48 11.86 -6.91
CA LYS A 64 -20.01 10.49 -7.02
C LYS A 64 -19.69 10.19 -8.49
N ILE A 65 -18.60 9.48 -8.73
CA ILE A 65 -18.19 9.00 -10.05
C ILE A 65 -17.93 7.50 -9.90
N ILE A 66 -18.39 6.72 -10.88
CA ILE A 66 -18.08 5.30 -10.99
C ILE A 66 -17.59 5.11 -12.42
N ASP A 67 -16.37 4.60 -12.57
CA ASP A 67 -15.77 4.38 -13.88
C ASP A 67 -14.94 3.08 -13.91
N LEU A 68 -14.69 2.57 -15.11
CA LEU A 68 -13.89 1.37 -15.36
C LEU A 68 -12.53 1.79 -15.90
N LEU A 69 -11.46 1.47 -15.16
CA LEU A 69 -10.09 1.78 -15.53
C LEU A 69 -9.26 0.49 -15.62
N GLY A 70 -9.13 -0.02 -16.84
CA GLY A 70 -8.42 -1.27 -17.11
C GLY A 70 -9.07 -2.47 -16.41
N ILE A 71 -8.37 -3.02 -15.43
CA ILE A 71 -8.81 -4.16 -14.60
C ILE A 71 -9.52 -3.74 -13.31
N PHE A 72 -9.72 -2.44 -13.09
CA PHE A 72 -10.33 -1.92 -11.87
C PHE A 72 -11.67 -1.24 -12.14
N THR A 73 -12.58 -1.34 -11.18
CA THR A 73 -13.70 -0.42 -11.01
C THR A 73 -13.28 0.65 -10.01
N VAL A 74 -13.37 1.92 -10.40
CA VAL A 74 -13.03 3.08 -9.58
C VAL A 74 -14.31 3.74 -9.10
N TYR A 75 -14.45 3.90 -7.78
CA TYR A 75 -15.50 4.71 -7.17
C TYR A 75 -14.87 5.96 -6.56
N ILE A 76 -15.42 7.13 -6.88
CA ILE A 76 -14.94 8.40 -6.38
C ILE A 76 -16.08 9.10 -5.67
N HIS A 77 -15.90 9.41 -4.39
CA HIS A 77 -16.80 10.29 -3.65
C HIS A 77 -16.07 11.59 -3.34
N PHE A 78 -16.70 12.72 -3.59
CA PHE A 78 -16.08 14.01 -3.34
C PHE A 78 -17.04 15.01 -2.70
N TYR A 79 -16.48 15.88 -1.87
CA TYR A 79 -17.19 16.83 -1.02
C TYR A 79 -16.43 18.14 -0.95
N THR A 80 -17.15 19.24 -0.86
CA THR A 80 -16.58 20.58 -0.61
C THR A 80 -16.62 20.87 0.87
N LEU A 81 -15.45 21.17 1.44
CA LEU A 81 -15.30 21.70 2.78
C LEU A 81 -14.63 23.07 2.66
N GLU A 82 -15.40 24.14 2.88
CA GLU A 82 -14.94 25.52 2.67
C GLU A 82 -14.34 25.72 1.25
N ASN A 83 -13.04 25.99 1.17
CA ASN A 83 -12.30 26.21 -0.08
C ASN A 83 -11.55 24.95 -0.57
N GLU A 84 -11.63 23.84 0.17
CA GLU A 84 -11.00 22.58 -0.19
C GLU A 84 -12.02 21.56 -0.70
N ARG A 85 -11.56 20.68 -1.59
CA ARG A 85 -12.28 19.48 -2.01
C ARG A 85 -11.64 18.29 -1.34
N ILE A 86 -12.45 17.49 -0.67
CA ILE A 86 -12.06 16.19 -0.13
C ILE A 86 -12.56 15.14 -1.10
N SER A 87 -11.68 14.28 -1.58
CA SER A 87 -12.01 13.18 -2.51
C SER A 87 -11.53 11.85 -1.96
N LEU A 88 -12.38 10.85 -2.06
CA LEU A 88 -12.12 9.49 -1.68
C LEU A 88 -12.19 8.62 -2.92
N PHE A 89 -11.05 8.01 -3.24
CA PHE A 89 -10.88 7.08 -4.33
C PHE A 89 -10.93 5.67 -3.75
N TYR A 90 -11.80 4.84 -4.30
CA TYR A 90 -11.89 3.43 -3.98
C TYR A 90 -11.66 2.63 -5.24
N ILE A 91 -10.85 1.58 -5.15
CA ILE A 91 -10.68 0.64 -6.26
C ILE A 91 -11.19 -0.74 -5.86
N ASN A 92 -11.79 -1.43 -6.82
CA ASN A 92 -12.17 -2.82 -6.70
C ASN A 92 -11.83 -3.58 -7.98
N GLU A 93 -11.92 -4.90 -7.94
CA GLU A 93 -11.89 -5.73 -9.15
C GLU A 93 -12.95 -5.25 -10.15
N LYS A 94 -12.62 -5.34 -11.44
CA LYS A 94 -13.57 -5.10 -12.52
C LYS A 94 -14.82 -5.96 -12.30
N ASP A 95 -16.00 -5.35 -12.51
CA ASP A 95 -17.30 -6.01 -12.48
C ASP A 95 -17.73 -6.60 -11.12
N LYS A 96 -16.96 -6.38 -10.05
CA LYS A 96 -17.29 -6.81 -8.69
C LYS A 96 -18.07 -5.74 -7.95
N LEU A 97 -19.32 -6.04 -7.62
CA LEU A 97 -20.21 -5.13 -6.92
C LEU A 97 -19.73 -4.90 -5.48
N VAL A 98 -19.45 -3.64 -5.15
CA VAL A 98 -19.24 -3.20 -3.76
C VAL A 98 -20.58 -2.82 -3.14
N ASN A 99 -20.76 -3.07 -1.85
CA ASN A 99 -21.90 -2.53 -1.11
C ASN A 99 -21.80 -0.99 -1.07
N TYR A 100 -22.59 -0.36 -1.93
CA TYR A 100 -22.52 1.07 -2.15
C TYR A 100 -22.96 1.90 -0.94
N GLU A 101 -23.91 1.39 -0.13
CA GLU A 101 -24.36 2.06 1.09
C GLU A 101 -23.26 2.09 2.14
N GLU A 102 -22.50 1.00 2.27
CA GLU A 102 -21.34 0.94 3.15
C GLU A 102 -20.23 1.88 2.69
N LEU A 103 -19.96 1.94 1.37
CA LEU A 103 -18.99 2.87 0.79
C LEU A 103 -19.34 4.33 1.11
N CYS A 104 -20.61 4.72 0.93
CA CYS A 104 -21.11 6.05 1.26
C CYS A 104 -20.97 6.35 2.76
N SER A 105 -21.29 5.37 3.61
CA SER A 105 -21.19 5.51 5.07
C SER A 105 -19.74 5.73 5.50
N LEU A 106 -18.81 4.97 4.92
CA LEU A 106 -17.37 5.15 5.14
C LEU A 106 -16.89 6.52 4.67
N SER A 107 -17.30 6.97 3.48
CA SER A 107 -16.91 8.30 2.97
C SER A 107 -17.36 9.42 3.89
N ARG A 108 -18.62 9.39 4.34
CA ARG A 108 -19.15 10.38 5.30
C ARG A 108 -18.39 10.37 6.61
N LEU A 109 -18.08 9.17 7.14
CA LEU A 109 -17.28 9.02 8.35
C LEU A 109 -15.87 9.62 8.19
N LEU A 110 -15.19 9.32 7.08
CA LEU A 110 -13.85 9.84 6.80
C LEU A 110 -13.83 11.36 6.64
N VAL A 111 -14.79 11.92 5.90
CA VAL A 111 -14.94 13.38 5.75
C VAL A 111 -15.19 14.03 7.10
N LYS A 112 -16.15 13.53 7.89
CA LYS A 112 -16.44 14.07 9.23
C LYS A 112 -15.22 14.01 10.14
N THR A 113 -14.48 12.90 10.11
CA THR A 113 -13.26 12.71 10.91
C THR A 113 -12.18 13.70 10.49
N TYR A 114 -11.98 13.90 9.18
CA TYR A 114 -11.04 14.87 8.65
C TYR A 114 -11.42 16.31 9.02
N SER A 115 -12.69 16.70 8.82
CA SER A 115 -13.19 18.05 9.16
C SER A 115 -13.10 18.39 10.65
N SER A 116 -13.06 17.38 11.52
CA SER A 116 -12.98 17.56 12.97
C SER A 116 -11.54 17.73 13.48
N ASN A 117 -10.55 17.91 12.59
CA ASN A 117 -9.12 18.07 12.92
C ASN A 117 -8.58 16.97 13.85
N VAL A 118 -9.10 15.75 13.71
CA VAL A 118 -8.64 14.59 14.48
C VAL A 118 -7.26 14.14 13.95
N SER A 119 -6.46 13.51 14.81
CA SER A 119 -5.13 13.00 14.43
C SER A 119 -5.18 12.07 13.20
N HIS A 120 -4.14 12.16 12.36
CA HIS A 120 -3.94 11.25 11.22
C HIS A 120 -4.02 9.76 11.60
N SER A 121 -3.66 9.41 12.83
CA SER A 121 -3.78 8.05 13.36
C SER A 121 -5.23 7.54 13.34
N LYS A 122 -6.23 8.40 13.57
CA LYS A 122 -7.64 7.98 13.55
C LYS A 122 -8.15 7.70 12.14
N ILE A 123 -7.78 8.55 11.18
CA ILE A 123 -8.06 8.33 9.76
C ILE A 123 -7.43 7.01 9.31
N SER A 124 -6.16 6.80 9.67
CA SER A 124 -5.43 5.58 9.35
C SER A 124 -6.11 4.34 9.95
N GLN A 125 -6.59 4.42 11.19
CA GLN A 125 -7.32 3.33 11.84
C GLN A 125 -8.61 2.97 11.07
N ILE A 126 -9.41 3.98 10.67
CA ILE A 126 -10.67 3.77 9.92
C ILE A 126 -10.38 3.09 8.58
N CYS A 127 -9.39 3.60 7.83
CA CYS A 127 -9.01 3.03 6.54
C CYS A 127 -8.41 1.63 6.68
N ASN A 128 -7.59 1.38 7.70
CA ASN A 128 -6.95 0.09 7.94
C ASN A 128 -7.96 -1.02 8.28
N ASN A 129 -9.11 -0.67 8.87
CA ASN A 129 -10.19 -1.65 9.11
C ASN A 129 -10.96 -2.00 7.84
N SER A 130 -10.90 -1.14 6.81
CA SER A 130 -11.59 -1.37 5.55
C SER A 130 -10.79 -2.33 4.66
N ILE A 131 -9.45 -2.25 4.68
CA ILE A 131 -8.58 -3.17 3.93
C ILE A 131 -7.74 -3.94 4.97
N PRO A 132 -8.10 -5.19 5.31
CA PRO A 132 -7.42 -5.92 6.37
C PRO A 132 -5.97 -6.24 5.98
N SER A 133 -5.09 -6.22 6.99
CA SER A 133 -3.76 -6.82 6.87
C SER A 133 -3.88 -8.34 6.82
N VAL A 134 -2.87 -8.99 6.23
CA VAL A 134 -2.80 -10.45 6.15
C VAL A 134 -1.69 -10.99 7.05
N LYS A 135 -1.90 -12.20 7.56
CA LYS A 135 -0.86 -13.01 8.20
C LYS A 135 -0.19 -13.87 7.12
N GLY A 136 1.03 -14.35 7.41
CA GLY A 136 1.72 -15.32 6.54
C GLY A 136 3.10 -14.88 6.07
N LEU A 137 3.40 -13.58 6.16
CA LEU A 137 4.76 -13.08 5.97
C LEU A 137 5.57 -13.36 7.25
N SER A 138 6.65 -14.12 7.11
CA SER A 138 7.61 -14.39 8.19
C SER A 138 8.73 -13.36 8.22
N ALA A 139 9.15 -12.87 7.05
CA ALA A 139 10.16 -11.83 6.93
C ALA A 139 10.08 -11.13 5.57
N LEU A 140 10.44 -9.86 5.55
CA LEU A 140 10.73 -9.06 4.36
C LEU A 140 12.18 -8.58 4.46
N PHE A 141 12.94 -8.82 3.40
CA PHE A 141 14.26 -8.25 3.19
C PHE A 141 14.22 -7.37 1.94
N VAL A 142 14.64 -6.11 2.08
CA VAL A 142 14.91 -5.21 0.96
C VAL A 142 16.42 -5.02 0.91
N ILE A 143 17.02 -5.49 -0.17
CA ILE A 143 18.47 -5.67 -0.28
C ILE A 143 18.92 -5.00 -1.57
N SER A 144 20.02 -4.25 -1.56
CA SER A 144 20.64 -3.83 -2.80
C SER A 144 21.26 -5.04 -3.52
N THR A 145 21.40 -4.95 -4.84
CA THR A 145 22.09 -5.99 -5.63
C THR A 145 23.55 -6.20 -5.21
N THR A 146 24.16 -5.26 -4.48
CA THR A 146 25.50 -5.39 -3.88
C THR A 146 25.51 -6.13 -2.54
N GLY A 147 24.34 -6.56 -2.05
CA GLY A 147 24.20 -7.36 -0.82
C GLY A 147 23.98 -6.54 0.45
N HIS A 148 23.83 -5.22 0.36
CA HIS A 148 23.51 -4.40 1.52
C HIS A 148 22.01 -4.50 1.84
N THR A 149 21.70 -4.94 3.05
CA THR A 149 20.32 -4.94 3.56
C THR A 149 19.88 -3.52 3.87
N LEU A 150 19.02 -2.95 3.02
CA LEU A 150 18.48 -1.60 3.15
C LEU A 150 17.38 -1.53 4.21
N PHE A 151 16.54 -2.55 4.25
CA PHE A 151 15.46 -2.67 5.23
C PHE A 151 15.16 -4.14 5.51
N THR A 152 14.80 -4.45 6.75
CA THR A 152 14.29 -5.77 7.13
C THR A 152 13.16 -5.62 8.13
N LYS A 153 12.08 -6.40 7.94
CA LYS A 153 11.06 -6.65 8.97
C LYS A 153 10.91 -8.15 9.12
N ILE A 154 11.08 -8.64 10.34
CA ILE A 154 11.00 -10.07 10.68
C ILE A 154 9.94 -10.22 11.75
N ARG A 155 9.14 -11.29 11.65
CA ARG A 155 8.11 -11.60 12.65
C ARG A 155 8.75 -11.87 14.01
N ASP A 156 8.16 -11.34 15.06
CA ASP A 156 8.74 -11.39 16.42
C ASP A 156 9.05 -12.82 16.92
N ASP A 157 8.31 -13.83 16.45
CA ASP A 157 8.51 -15.24 16.79
C ASP A 157 9.68 -15.92 16.04
N LYS A 158 10.37 -15.21 15.14
CA LYS A 158 11.48 -15.73 14.32
C LYS A 158 12.84 -15.20 14.77
N THR A 159 13.17 -15.36 16.05
CA THR A 159 14.43 -14.88 16.66
C THR A 159 15.68 -15.31 15.89
N ASN A 160 15.74 -16.56 15.41
CA ASN A 160 16.89 -17.05 14.63
C ASN A 160 17.09 -16.29 13.31
N LEU A 161 16.02 -15.83 12.66
CA LEU A 161 16.13 -15.00 11.46
C LEU A 161 16.64 -13.61 11.82
N LEU A 162 16.14 -13.06 12.93
CA LEU A 162 16.52 -11.74 13.42
C LEU A 162 18.02 -11.68 13.78
N GLU A 163 18.58 -12.74 14.34
CA GLU A 163 20.02 -12.80 14.66
C GLU A 163 20.92 -12.92 13.42
N ASN A 164 20.37 -13.40 12.30
CA ASN A 164 21.14 -13.75 11.10
C ASN A 164 20.74 -12.94 9.85
N TYR A 165 20.01 -11.85 10.01
CA TYR A 165 19.39 -11.14 8.88
C TYR A 165 20.41 -10.59 7.88
N VAL A 166 21.60 -10.19 8.33
CA VAL A 166 22.69 -9.69 7.49
C VAL A 166 23.23 -10.81 6.60
N GLN A 167 23.49 -11.98 7.19
CA GLN A 167 23.98 -13.16 6.48
C GLN A 167 22.95 -13.67 5.47
N ILE A 168 21.66 -13.66 5.85
CA ILE A 168 20.56 -14.01 4.95
C ILE A 168 20.50 -13.04 3.76
N GLY A 169 20.62 -11.74 4.00
CA GLY A 169 20.65 -10.73 2.94
C GLY A 169 21.79 -10.95 1.95
N GLY A 170 23.01 -11.16 2.47
CA GLY A 170 24.18 -11.47 1.65
C GLY A 170 24.04 -12.78 0.87
N PHE A 171 23.47 -13.82 1.48
CA PHE A 171 23.20 -15.10 0.82
C PHE A 171 22.22 -14.97 -0.34
N ILE A 172 21.11 -14.24 -0.15
CA ILE A 172 20.10 -14.01 -1.20
C ILE A 172 20.72 -13.25 -2.38
N SER A 173 21.48 -12.18 -2.11
CA SER A 173 22.18 -11.43 -3.15
C SER A 173 23.17 -12.31 -3.92
N ALA A 174 23.98 -13.11 -3.24
CA ALA A 174 24.96 -14.00 -3.87
C ALA A 174 24.29 -15.06 -4.76
N ILE A 175 23.21 -15.70 -4.28
CA ILE A 175 22.46 -16.68 -5.08
C ILE A 175 21.85 -16.03 -6.32
N LEU A 176 21.28 -14.83 -6.17
CA LEU A 176 20.68 -14.12 -7.29
C LEU A 176 21.74 -13.77 -8.35
N MET A 177 22.91 -13.28 -7.93
CA MET A 177 24.04 -13.01 -8.84
C MET A 177 24.48 -14.28 -9.58
N PHE A 178 24.61 -15.40 -8.87
CA PHE A 178 24.94 -16.69 -9.47
C PHE A 178 23.87 -17.14 -10.47
N SER A 179 22.59 -17.04 -10.11
CA SER A 179 21.48 -17.41 -10.99
C SER A 179 21.47 -16.57 -12.26
N ASN A 180 21.70 -15.27 -12.16
CA ASN A 180 21.72 -14.38 -13.32
C ASN A 180 22.89 -14.70 -14.26
N GLU A 181 24.06 -15.05 -13.70
CA GLU A 181 25.25 -15.43 -14.46
C GLU A 181 25.08 -16.79 -15.17
N VAL A 182 24.48 -17.78 -14.52
CA VAL A 182 24.39 -19.15 -15.02
C VAL A 182 23.13 -19.41 -15.85
N ILE A 183 21.98 -18.91 -15.39
CA ILE A 183 20.66 -19.14 -15.98
C ILE A 183 20.27 -17.93 -16.83
N GLY A 184 20.30 -16.74 -16.24
CA GLY A 184 19.82 -15.50 -16.85
C GLY A 184 20.53 -15.11 -18.15
N LYS A 185 21.84 -15.40 -18.28
CA LYS A 185 22.59 -15.14 -19.52
C LYS A 185 22.06 -15.89 -20.75
N ASN A 186 21.44 -17.05 -20.55
CA ASN A 186 21.00 -17.91 -21.64
C ASN A 186 19.48 -17.91 -21.83
N SER A 187 18.69 -17.76 -20.76
CA SER A 187 17.22 -17.78 -20.81
C SER A 187 16.57 -16.40 -20.69
N GLY A 188 17.28 -15.39 -20.18
CA GLY A 188 16.69 -14.12 -19.76
C GLY A 188 15.81 -14.22 -18.50
N GLU A 189 15.76 -15.40 -17.86
CA GLU A 189 14.97 -15.63 -16.65
C GLU A 189 15.77 -15.27 -15.39
N ASN A 190 15.08 -14.67 -14.42
CA ASN A 190 15.62 -14.37 -13.10
C ASN A 190 15.09 -15.34 -12.05
N LEU A 191 15.85 -15.56 -10.97
CA LEU A 191 15.38 -16.35 -9.84
C LEU A 191 14.17 -15.66 -9.17
N GLN A 192 13.01 -16.28 -9.26
CA GLN A 192 11.76 -15.75 -8.68
C GLN A 192 11.43 -16.35 -7.31
N ALA A 193 11.95 -17.54 -7.00
CA ALA A 193 11.66 -18.18 -5.72
C ALA A 193 12.73 -19.19 -5.28
N ILE A 194 12.87 -19.34 -3.96
CA ILE A 194 13.65 -20.40 -3.31
C ILE A 194 12.71 -21.17 -2.38
N ASN A 195 12.50 -22.45 -2.69
CA ASN A 195 11.58 -23.31 -1.96
C ASN A 195 12.29 -24.03 -0.80
N PHE A 196 11.71 -23.96 0.39
CA PHE A 196 12.02 -24.82 1.53
C PHE A 196 10.81 -25.71 1.81
N GLU A 197 10.89 -26.60 2.80
CA GLU A 197 9.81 -27.57 3.06
C GLU A 197 8.48 -26.89 3.40
N ASN A 198 8.47 -25.95 4.35
CA ASN A 198 7.26 -25.28 4.83
C ASN A 198 7.19 -23.78 4.50
N GLN A 199 8.24 -23.24 3.89
CA GLN A 199 8.39 -21.82 3.59
C GLN A 199 8.97 -21.63 2.19
N GLN A 200 8.83 -20.42 1.67
CA GLN A 200 9.37 -20.05 0.38
C GLN A 200 9.86 -18.60 0.45
N PHE A 201 11.05 -18.33 -0.08
CA PHE A 201 11.39 -16.96 -0.47
C PHE A 201 10.77 -16.69 -1.83
N LEU A 202 9.94 -15.66 -1.91
CA LEU A 202 9.52 -15.04 -3.17
C LEU A 202 10.43 -13.84 -3.41
N ILE A 203 11.03 -13.76 -4.59
CA ILE A 203 12.07 -12.79 -4.93
C ILE A 203 11.58 -11.96 -6.11
N ASN A 204 11.53 -10.65 -5.92
CA ASN A 204 11.34 -9.67 -6.98
C ASN A 204 12.59 -8.78 -7.05
N VAL A 205 13.04 -8.46 -8.26
CA VAL A 205 14.20 -7.60 -8.49
C VAL A 205 13.78 -6.46 -9.41
N GLU A 206 13.91 -5.24 -8.94
CA GLU A 206 13.54 -4.04 -9.67
C GLU A 206 14.56 -2.93 -9.39
N GLU A 207 15.00 -2.23 -10.44
CA GLU A 207 15.94 -1.10 -10.35
C GLU A 207 17.17 -1.33 -9.44
N GLY A 208 17.72 -2.55 -9.45
CA GLY A 208 18.90 -2.89 -8.65
C GLY A 208 18.62 -3.16 -7.17
N ILE A 209 17.34 -3.26 -6.79
CA ILE A 209 16.84 -3.61 -5.46
C ILE A 209 16.17 -4.98 -5.51
N ILE A 210 16.47 -5.80 -4.52
CA ILE A 210 15.94 -7.15 -4.32
C ILE A 210 14.94 -7.08 -3.18
N PHE A 211 13.70 -7.44 -3.46
CA PHE A 211 12.66 -7.66 -2.47
C PHE A 211 12.51 -9.16 -2.28
N ALA A 212 12.91 -9.67 -1.11
CA ALA A 212 12.79 -11.07 -0.75
C ALA A 212 11.80 -11.25 0.41
N TYR A 213 10.71 -11.95 0.12
CA TYR A 213 9.61 -12.19 1.05
C TYR A 213 9.62 -13.65 1.48
N LEU A 214 9.86 -13.92 2.76
CA LEU A 214 9.73 -15.25 3.33
C LEU A 214 8.27 -15.49 3.72
N VAL A 215 7.58 -16.34 2.99
CA VAL A 215 6.17 -16.68 3.22
C VAL A 215 6.01 -18.13 3.66
N GLU A 216 5.04 -18.39 4.53
CA GLU A 216 4.62 -19.76 4.85
C GLU A 216 3.78 -20.30 3.68
N GLN A 217 4.11 -21.50 3.16
CA GLN A 217 3.46 -22.03 1.96
C GLN A 217 1.95 -22.21 2.12
N SER A 218 1.49 -22.55 3.34
CA SER A 218 0.08 -22.68 3.69
C SER A 218 -0.72 -21.38 3.62
N THR A 219 -0.04 -20.23 3.56
CA THR A 219 -0.66 -18.90 3.61
C THR A 219 -0.65 -18.17 2.27
N LYS A 220 -0.02 -18.76 1.24
CA LYS A 220 0.08 -18.14 -0.08
C LYS A 220 -1.31 -17.85 -0.65
N SER A 221 -1.53 -16.60 -1.06
CA SER A 221 -2.78 -16.13 -1.65
C SER A 221 -2.52 -14.97 -2.61
N GLU A 222 -3.43 -14.74 -3.55
CA GLU A 222 -3.37 -13.60 -4.48
C GLU A 222 -3.28 -12.25 -3.73
N THR A 223 -3.87 -12.17 -2.53
CA THR A 223 -3.75 -10.98 -1.67
C THR A 223 -2.32 -10.72 -1.22
N ILE A 224 -1.56 -11.76 -0.86
CA ILE A 224 -0.15 -11.61 -0.47
C ILE A 224 0.68 -11.11 -1.67
N GLU A 225 0.52 -11.73 -2.83
CA GLU A 225 1.26 -11.34 -4.04
C GLU A 225 0.96 -9.88 -4.42
N ARG A 226 -0.31 -9.49 -4.35
CA ARG A 226 -0.71 -8.09 -4.57
C ARG A 226 -0.09 -7.13 -3.56
N TYR A 227 -0.04 -7.50 -2.28
CA TYR A 227 0.57 -6.66 -1.24
C TYR A 227 2.09 -6.56 -1.39
N MET A 228 2.75 -7.60 -1.89
CA MET A 228 4.18 -7.55 -2.23
C MET A 228 4.46 -6.51 -3.31
N GLU A 229 3.68 -6.51 -4.40
CA GLU A 229 3.82 -5.52 -5.48
C GLU A 229 3.55 -4.09 -4.98
N LEU A 230 2.49 -3.89 -4.17
CA LEU A 230 2.20 -2.59 -3.59
C LEU A 230 3.31 -2.08 -2.64
N LEU A 231 3.92 -2.97 -1.85
CA LEU A 231 5.03 -2.59 -0.98
C LEU A 231 6.25 -2.12 -1.77
N LYS A 232 6.54 -2.79 -2.88
CA LYS A 232 7.63 -2.41 -3.77
C LYS A 232 7.39 -1.02 -4.37
N GLU A 233 6.19 -0.78 -4.90
CA GLU A 233 5.80 0.55 -5.40
C GLU A 233 5.91 1.62 -4.31
N GLU A 234 5.39 1.36 -3.10
CA GLU A 234 5.52 2.31 -1.98
C GLU A 234 6.98 2.53 -1.54
N PHE A 235 7.85 1.52 -1.65
CA PHE A 235 9.27 1.68 -1.33
C PHE A 235 9.96 2.63 -2.30
N PHE A 236 9.76 2.45 -3.60
CA PHE A 236 10.34 3.36 -4.61
C PHE A 236 9.73 4.76 -4.52
N ASP A 237 8.42 4.87 -4.31
CA ASP A 237 7.76 6.17 -4.11
C ASP A 237 8.34 6.97 -2.93
N LEU A 238 8.81 6.29 -1.87
CA LEU A 238 9.36 6.93 -0.68
C LEU A 238 10.86 7.21 -0.77
N TYR A 239 11.61 6.35 -1.46
CA TYR A 239 13.08 6.35 -1.39
C TYR A 239 13.78 6.52 -2.73
N TYR A 240 13.09 6.81 -3.83
CA TYR A 240 13.70 6.98 -5.16
C TYR A 240 14.96 7.86 -5.12
N ASP A 241 14.85 9.08 -4.59
CA ASP A 241 15.96 10.03 -4.51
C ASP A 241 17.12 9.48 -3.65
N CYS A 242 16.79 8.82 -2.53
CA CYS A 242 17.74 8.20 -1.60
C CYS A 242 18.47 6.99 -2.22
N LEU A 243 17.85 6.29 -3.16
CA LEU A 243 18.43 5.14 -3.86
C LEU A 243 19.37 5.60 -4.97
N THR A 244 19.03 6.67 -5.68
CA THR A 244 19.89 7.25 -6.73
C THR A 244 21.19 7.83 -6.17
N ASP A 245 21.13 8.52 -5.03
CA ASP A 245 22.29 9.15 -4.38
C ASP A 245 22.63 8.46 -3.05
N PHE A 246 22.60 7.13 -3.03
CA PHE A 246 22.80 6.36 -1.80
C PHE A 246 24.22 6.57 -1.22
N ASN A 247 24.28 7.19 -0.05
CA ASN A 247 25.53 7.52 0.65
C ASN A 247 25.98 6.47 1.67
N GLY A 248 25.26 5.35 1.79
CA GLY A 248 25.52 4.30 2.78
C GLY A 248 24.74 4.43 4.09
N ASP A 249 23.96 5.49 4.31
CA ASP A 249 23.14 5.65 5.53
C ASP A 249 21.86 4.79 5.45
N LEU A 250 21.84 3.70 6.22
CA LEU A 250 20.68 2.80 6.29
C LEU A 250 19.53 3.38 7.12
N ASN A 251 19.78 4.38 7.98
CA ASN A 251 18.73 4.93 8.83
C ASN A 251 17.61 5.56 8.01
N GLN A 252 17.87 6.04 6.80
CA GLN A 252 16.83 6.65 5.96
C GLN A 252 15.66 5.71 5.65
N PHE A 253 15.84 4.38 5.72
CA PHE A 253 14.80 3.41 5.39
C PHE A 253 13.91 2.98 6.57
N HIS A 254 14.22 3.39 7.81
CA HIS A 254 13.48 2.98 9.01
C HIS A 254 11.98 3.33 8.96
N THR A 255 11.61 4.40 8.26
CA THR A 255 10.21 4.83 8.08
C THR A 255 9.38 3.90 7.21
N PHE A 256 9.97 2.83 6.67
CA PHE A 256 9.25 1.85 5.88
C PHE A 256 8.49 0.82 6.72
N GLU A 257 8.87 0.61 7.99
CA GLU A 257 8.18 -0.34 8.87
C GLU A 257 6.68 -0.07 9.01
N PRO A 258 6.22 1.17 9.28
CA PRO A 258 4.79 1.50 9.30
C PRO A 258 4.07 1.23 7.98
N VAL A 259 4.78 1.20 6.84
CA VAL A 259 4.22 0.88 5.52
C VAL A 259 3.98 -0.62 5.41
N VAL A 260 4.96 -1.44 5.82
CA VAL A 260 4.83 -2.91 5.87
C VAL A 260 3.64 -3.31 6.76
N GLU A 261 3.49 -2.67 7.91
CA GLU A 261 2.44 -2.95 8.88
C GLU A 261 1.03 -2.57 8.39
N LYS A 262 0.89 -1.75 7.33
CA LYS A 262 -0.41 -1.56 6.67
C LYS A 262 -0.91 -2.88 6.07
N TYR A 263 -0.01 -3.67 5.50
CA TYR A 263 -0.35 -4.81 4.65
C TYR A 263 -0.17 -6.15 5.37
N PHE A 264 0.84 -6.27 6.22
CA PHE A 264 1.17 -7.50 6.91
C PHE A 264 1.14 -7.32 8.42
N SER A 265 0.54 -8.29 9.10
CA SER A 265 0.64 -8.39 10.56
C SER A 265 1.85 -9.24 10.90
N ILE A 266 2.99 -8.57 11.08
CA ILE A 266 4.33 -9.15 11.28
C ILE A 266 4.99 -8.58 12.52
#